data_AF-A0A975BD09-F1
#
_entry.id   AF-A0A975BD09-F1
#
_cell.length_a   1.000
_cell.length_b   1.000
_cell.length_c   1.000
_cell.angle_alpha   90.00
_cell.angle_beta   90.00
_cell.angle_gamma   90.00
#
_symmetry.space_group_name_H-M   'P 1'
#
loop_
_entity.id
_entity.type
_entity.pdbx_description
1 polymer ?
#
loop_
_entity_poly.entity_id
_entity_poly.type
_entity_poly.pdbx_seq_one_letter_code
_entity_poly.pdbx_strand_id
1 'polypeptide(L)'
;MAMTKFLQEAKKFEIQTYKKPKNIKLLKAENVAFSGTPLKHPYDSAKVVLVADPYSTNTFYYEFKAEDISFVEELPNMVNEDGETINMARVWIKKKRVGIRCTPFLVEDIGAVSNNKNKI
;
A
#
# COMPACT_ATOMS: atom_id res chain seq x y z
N MET A 1 -15.78 -20.10 9.21
CA MET A 1 -15.06 -19.52 10.37
C MET A 1 -14.62 -18.13 9.98
N ALA A 2 -15.22 -17.12 10.59
CA ALA A 2 -15.04 -15.72 10.24
C ALA A 2 -13.72 -15.18 10.83
N MET A 3 -12.87 -14.62 9.98
CA MET A 3 -11.62 -13.91 10.33
C MET A 3 -11.95 -12.50 10.87
N THR A 4 -12.80 -12.43 11.89
CA THR A 4 -13.20 -11.18 12.55
C THR A 4 -12.37 -11.00 13.82
N LYS A 5 -11.21 -10.34 13.72
CA LYS A 5 -10.54 -9.54 14.79
C LYS A 5 -9.04 -9.27 14.54
N PHE A 6 -8.64 -8.60 13.45
CA PHE A 6 -7.26 -8.08 13.36
C PHE A 6 -7.09 -6.67 12.81
N LEU A 7 -8.18 -5.92 12.58
CA LEU A 7 -8.10 -4.50 12.28
C LEU A 7 -8.42 -3.71 13.55
N GLN A 8 -7.46 -3.71 14.47
CA GLN A 8 -7.44 -2.74 15.54
C GLN A 8 -7.23 -1.36 14.91
N GLU A 9 -8.20 -0.48 15.12
CA GLU A 9 -8.34 0.88 14.59
C GLU A 9 -7.00 1.60 14.42
N ALA A 10 -6.46 1.56 13.20
CA ALA A 10 -5.20 2.24 12.87
C ALA A 10 -5.46 3.75 12.93
N LYS A 11 -4.91 4.41 13.95
CA LYS A 11 -5.04 5.87 14.15
C LYS A 11 -4.65 6.62 12.85
N LYS A 12 -5.63 7.32 12.28
CA LYS A 12 -5.49 8.19 11.09
C LYS A 12 -4.19 8.98 11.15
N PHE A 13 -3.36 8.84 10.12
CA PHE A 13 -2.24 9.75 9.90
C PHE A 13 -2.84 11.08 9.44
N GLU A 14 -2.56 12.18 10.15
CA GLU A 14 -2.90 13.52 9.67
C GLU A 14 -2.00 13.84 8.47
N ILE A 15 -2.55 13.66 7.28
CA ILE A 15 -1.89 14.02 6.02
C ILE A 15 -2.04 15.54 5.88
N GLN A 16 -0.92 16.25 5.70
CA GLN A 16 -0.96 17.71 5.55
C GLN A 16 -1.76 18.09 4.31
N THR A 17 -2.69 19.03 4.49
CA THR A 17 -3.53 19.65 3.46
C THR A 17 -2.73 20.00 2.20
N TYR A 18 -3.31 19.75 1.02
CA TYR A 18 -2.74 20.03 -0.31
C TYR A 18 -1.79 21.25 -0.34
N LYS A 19 -0.48 20.99 -0.36
CA LYS A 19 0.55 22.01 -0.60
C LYS A 19 1.17 21.75 -1.97
N LYS A 20 0.93 22.64 -2.93
CA LYS A 20 1.58 22.57 -4.24
C LYS A 20 3.11 22.56 -4.02
N PRO A 21 3.86 21.53 -4.51
CA PRO A 21 5.30 21.51 -4.34
C PRO A 21 5.91 22.75 -4.98
N LYS A 22 6.74 23.50 -4.23
CA LYS A 22 7.40 24.73 -4.72
C LYS A 22 8.16 24.49 -6.03
N ASN A 23 8.64 23.26 -6.26
CA ASN A 23 9.30 22.86 -7.49
C ASN A 23 8.98 21.40 -7.88
N ILE A 24 7.92 21.19 -8.67
CA ILE A 24 7.49 19.86 -9.13
C ILE A 24 8.56 19.17 -9.98
N LYS A 25 9.34 19.91 -10.77
CA LYS A 25 10.40 19.34 -11.62
C LYS A 25 11.48 18.69 -10.77
N LEU A 26 11.93 19.38 -9.72
CA LEU A 26 12.94 18.88 -8.80
C LEU A 26 12.41 17.68 -7.98
N LEU A 27 11.16 17.74 -7.53
CA LEU A 27 10.50 16.62 -6.85
C LEU A 27 10.54 15.34 -7.70
N LYS A 28 10.15 15.43 -8.98
CA LYS A 28 10.21 14.28 -9.92
C LYS A 28 11.63 13.83 -10.26
N ALA A 29 12.59 14.76 -10.29
CA ALA A 29 13.98 14.45 -10.59
C ALA A 29 14.64 13.62 -9.48
N GLU A 30 14.31 13.90 -8.21
CA GLU A 30 14.97 13.30 -7.05
C GLU A 30 14.18 12.17 -6.40
N ASN A 31 12.90 12.01 -6.73
CA ASN A 31 11.99 11.11 -6.04
C ASN A 31 11.19 10.22 -7.00
N VAL A 32 10.60 9.17 -6.46
CA VAL A 32 9.66 8.27 -7.15
C VAL A 32 8.33 8.31 -6.41
N ALA A 33 7.24 8.45 -7.15
CA ALA A 33 5.90 8.51 -6.60
C ALA A 33 5.28 7.12 -6.48
N PHE A 34 4.66 6.85 -5.34
CA PHE A 34 3.85 5.66 -5.07
C PHE A 34 2.49 6.11 -4.55
N SER A 35 1.42 5.49 -5.05
CA SER A 35 0.06 5.80 -4.62
C SER A 35 -0.52 4.64 -3.83
N GLY A 36 -1.35 4.96 -2.83
CA GLY A 36 -2.08 3.98 -2.04
C GLY A 36 -2.64 4.56 -0.76
N THR A 37 -3.24 3.71 0.08
CA THR A 37 -3.78 4.10 1.39
C THR A 37 -2.64 4.06 2.42
N PRO A 38 -2.26 5.20 3.01
CA PRO A 38 -1.19 5.24 4.00
C PRO A 38 -1.68 4.75 5.37
N LEU A 39 -0.97 3.79 5.94
CA LEU A 39 -1.22 3.20 7.26
C LEU A 39 0.05 3.27 8.12
N LYS A 40 -0.13 3.39 9.45
CA LYS A 40 0.97 3.21 10.41
C LYS A 40 1.38 1.75 10.44
N HIS A 41 2.68 1.46 10.37
CA HIS A 41 3.15 0.10 10.60
C HIS A 41 2.84 -0.31 12.05
N PRO A 42 2.26 -1.50 12.29
CA PRO A 42 1.70 -1.88 13.61
C PRO A 42 2.76 -2.01 14.72
N TYR A 43 4.00 -2.35 14.36
CA TYR A 43 5.08 -2.63 15.33
C TYR A 43 6.30 -1.71 15.20
N ASP A 44 6.32 -0.82 14.21
CA ASP A 44 7.49 0.01 13.89
C ASP A 44 7.03 1.41 13.50
N SER A 45 7.08 2.34 14.44
CA SER A 45 6.66 3.71 14.21
C SER A 45 7.52 4.47 13.20
N ALA A 46 8.72 3.97 12.87
CA ALA A 46 9.59 4.57 11.86
C ALA A 46 9.22 4.14 10.43
N LYS A 47 8.20 3.31 10.26
CA LYS A 47 7.76 2.79 8.97
C LYS A 47 6.33 3.16 8.63
N VAL A 48 6.09 3.32 7.34
CA VAL A 48 4.78 3.57 6.75
C VAL A 48 4.47 2.44 5.79
N VAL A 49 3.25 1.92 5.90
CA VAL A 49 2.68 0.95 4.96
C VAL A 49 1.77 1.71 3.99
N LEU A 50 1.90 1.42 2.70
CA LEU A 50 1.08 2.00 1.65
C LEU A 50 0.38 0.89 0.87
N VAL A 51 -0.92 0.71 1.11
CA VAL A 51 -1.73 -0.30 0.41
C VAL A 51 -2.07 0.22 -0.98
N ALA A 52 -1.50 -0.39 -2.02
CA ALA A 52 -1.53 0.20 -3.37
C ALA A 52 -2.95 0.22 -3.97
N ASP A 53 -3.69 -0.86 -3.77
CA ASP A 53 -5.08 -1.00 -4.21
C ASP A 53 -5.85 -1.84 -3.18
N PRO A 54 -6.61 -1.19 -2.27
CA PRO A 54 -7.36 -1.90 -1.24
C PRO A 54 -8.56 -2.70 -1.77
N TYR A 55 -8.97 -2.48 -3.03
CA TYR A 55 -10.16 -3.13 -3.62
C TYR A 55 -9.82 -4.20 -4.66
N SER A 56 -8.56 -4.24 -5.10
CA SER A 56 -8.09 -5.33 -5.95
C SER A 56 -7.96 -6.62 -5.16
N THR A 57 -8.37 -7.72 -5.80
CA THR A 57 -8.11 -9.09 -5.34
C THR A 57 -6.61 -9.41 -5.27
N ASN A 58 -5.76 -8.60 -5.94
CA ASN A 58 -4.31 -8.67 -5.85
C ASN A 58 -3.77 -7.56 -4.95
N THR A 59 -4.16 -7.59 -3.68
CA THR A 59 -3.74 -6.60 -2.69
C THR A 59 -2.27 -6.79 -2.35
N PHE A 60 -1.44 -5.85 -2.76
CA PHE A 60 -0.06 -5.75 -2.28
C PHE A 60 0.13 -4.41 -1.58
N TYR A 61 1.14 -4.35 -0.72
CA TYR A 61 1.52 -3.11 -0.05
C TYR A 61 2.99 -2.81 -0.26
N TYR A 62 3.28 -1.52 -0.18
CA TYR A 62 4.64 -1.04 -0.02
C TYR A 62 4.93 -0.76 1.44
N GLU A 63 6.17 -0.96 1.86
CA GLU A 63 6.68 -0.50 3.13
C GLU A 63 7.90 0.38 2.89
N PHE A 64 7.88 1.57 3.50
CA PHE A 64 8.97 2.54 3.44
C PHE A 64 9.30 3.04 4.83
N LYS A 65 10.54 3.47 5.04
CA LYS A 65 10.87 4.27 6.21
C LYS A 65 10.26 5.67 6.09
N ALA A 66 9.72 6.18 7.18
CA ALA A 66 9.14 7.52 7.22
C ALA A 66 10.18 8.62 6.87
N GLU A 67 11.45 8.43 7.26
CA GLU A 67 12.55 9.37 6.97
C GLU A 67 12.88 9.50 5.47
N ASP A 68 12.51 8.50 4.67
CA ASP A 68 12.76 8.44 3.23
C ASP A 68 11.66 9.12 2.40
N ILE A 69 10.54 9.48 3.04
CA ILE A 69 9.46 10.25 2.44
C ILE A 69 9.90 11.71 2.33
N SER A 70 9.90 12.25 1.11
CA SER A 70 10.18 13.67 0.86
C SER A 70 8.93 14.53 0.83
N PHE A 71 7.82 13.97 0.34
CA PHE A 71 6.57 14.69 0.19
C PHE A 71 5.38 13.72 0.16
N VAL A 72 4.24 14.15 0.70
CA VAL A 72 2.97 13.42 0.63
C VAL A 72 1.92 14.35 0.04
N GLU A 73 1.22 13.85 -0.96
CA GLU A 73 0.11 14.49 -1.64
C GLU A 73 -1.16 13.71 -1.30
N GLU A 74 -2.16 14.36 -0.73
CA GLU A 74 -3.49 13.76 -0.57
C GLU A 74 -4.17 13.69 -1.94
N LEU A 75 -4.68 12.51 -2.29
CA LEU A 75 -5.43 12.29 -3.52
C LEU A 75 -6.93 12.36 -3.23
N PRO A 76 -7.79 12.61 -4.24
CA PRO A 76 -9.23 12.60 -4.05
C PRO A 76 -9.67 11.28 -3.40
N ASN A 77 -10.51 11.39 -2.37
CA ASN A 77 -11.01 10.21 -1.68
C ASN A 77 -11.83 9.34 -2.65
N MET A 78 -11.56 8.04 -2.62
CA MET A 78 -12.33 7.07 -3.38
C MET A 78 -13.46 6.56 -2.47
N VAL A 79 -14.70 6.67 -2.94
CA VAL A 79 -15.86 6.10 -2.27
C VAL A 79 -16.14 4.75 -2.92
N ASN A 80 -16.17 3.68 -2.13
CA ASN A 80 -16.55 2.35 -2.63
C ASN A 80 -18.07 2.21 -2.74
N GLU A 81 -18.49 1.06 -3.28
CA GLU A 81 -19.91 0.70 -3.43
C GLU A 81 -20.65 0.63 -2.08
N ASP A 82 -19.92 0.42 -0.98
CA ASP A 82 -20.45 0.39 0.40
C ASP A 82 -20.53 1.78 1.06
N GLY A 83 -20.13 2.85 0.35
CA GLY A 83 -20.15 4.22 0.86
C GLY A 83 -19.00 4.60 1.81
N GLU A 84 -18.02 3.72 1.99
CA GLU A 84 -16.82 4.00 2.78
C GLU A 84 -15.87 4.91 2.01
N THR A 85 -15.37 5.94 2.71
CA THR A 85 -14.41 6.90 2.16
C THR A 85 -12.99 6.44 2.49
N ILE A 86 -12.23 6.02 1.48
CA ILE A 86 -10.81 5.72 1.65
C ILE A 86 -9.95 6.93 1.26
N ASN A 87 -9.13 7.36 2.22
CA ASN A 87 -8.11 8.37 1.99
C ASN A 87 -6.97 7.79 1.17
N MET A 88 -6.85 8.24 -0.07
CA MET A 88 -5.74 7.92 -0.95
C MET A 88 -4.64 8.96 -0.80
N ALA A 89 -3.39 8.53 -0.88
CA ALA A 89 -2.25 9.44 -0.91
C ALA A 89 -1.24 9.02 -1.98
N ARG A 90 -0.55 10.02 -2.53
CA ARG A 90 0.68 9.84 -3.29
C ARG A 90 1.86 10.23 -2.43
N VAL A 91 2.71 9.26 -2.13
CA VAL A 91 3.94 9.41 -1.36
C VAL A 91 5.12 9.49 -2.33
N TRP A 92 5.95 10.52 -2.17
CA TRP A 92 7.17 10.71 -2.92
C TRP A 92 8.35 10.23 -2.09
N ILE A 93 9.01 9.18 -2.57
CA ILE A 93 10.15 8.53 -1.90
C ILE A 93 11.44 8.99 -2.56
N LYS A 94 12.43 9.39 -1.76
CA LYS A 94 13.76 9.76 -2.25
C LYS A 94 14.36 8.62 -3.07
N LYS A 95 14.97 8.93 -4.22
CA LYS A 95 15.69 7.92 -5.02
C LYS A 95 16.84 7.32 -4.22
N LYS A 96 17.22 6.08 -4.58
CA LYS A 96 18.28 5.29 -3.91
C LYS A 96 17.98 4.91 -2.46
N ARG A 97 16.72 4.96 -2.05
CA ARG A 97 16.24 4.40 -0.77
C ARG A 97 15.63 3.02 -0.98
N VAL A 98 15.57 2.24 0.10
CA VAL A 98 15.03 0.88 0.06
C VAL A 98 13.55 0.93 0.40
N GLY A 99 12.74 0.35 -0.46
CA GLY A 99 11.34 0.05 -0.19
C GLY A 99 11.12 -1.45 -0.29
N ILE A 100 10.15 -1.95 0.47
CA ILE A 100 9.71 -3.33 0.39
C ILE A 100 8.37 -3.34 -0.35
N ARG A 101 8.19 -4.32 -1.25
CA ARG A 101 6.88 -4.62 -1.87
C ARG A 101 6.49 -6.02 -1.45
N CYS A 102 5.37 -6.14 -0.75
CA CYS A 102 4.86 -7.39 -0.24
C CYS A 102 3.59 -7.78 -0.97
N THR A 103 3.63 -8.92 -1.65
CA THR A 103 2.48 -9.51 -2.33
C THR A 103 2.18 -10.85 -1.65
N PRO A 104 1.00 -11.02 -1.02
CA PRO A 104 0.60 -12.31 -0.47
C PRO A 104 0.46 -13.32 -1.60
N PHE A 105 0.72 -14.59 -1.31
CA PHE A 105 0.56 -15.69 -2.26
C PHE A 105 -0.06 -16.89 -1.55
N LEU A 106 -0.77 -17.70 -2.32
CA LEU A 106 -1.28 -18.98 -1.83
C LEU A 106 -0.10 -19.94 -1.67
N VAL A 107 0.06 -20.49 -0.47
CA VAL A 107 1.05 -21.55 -0.21
C VAL A 107 0.40 -22.88 -0.54
N GLU A 108 0.72 -23.45 -1.69
CA GLU A 108 0.20 -24.73 -2.15
C GLU A 108 1.32 -25.58 -2.76
N ASP A 109 1.24 -26.89 -2.57
CA ASP A 109 2.10 -27.86 -3.26
C ASP A 109 1.65 -27.98 -4.71
N ILE A 110 2.41 -27.39 -5.65
CA ILE A 110 2.19 -27.55 -7.10
C ILE A 110 2.73 -28.92 -7.58
N GLY A 111 2.64 -29.93 -6.72
CA GLY A 111 3.30 -31.22 -6.82
C GLY A 111 2.33 -32.39 -7.02
N ALA A 112 1.22 -32.22 -7.75
CA ALA A 112 0.41 -33.36 -8.22
C ALA A 112 -0.47 -33.01 -9.43
N VAL A 113 0.09 -32.35 -10.45
CA VAL A 113 -0.51 -32.46 -11.79
C VAL A 113 0.06 -33.70 -12.47
N SER A 114 -0.51 -34.87 -12.21
CA SER A 114 -0.36 -36.00 -13.12
C SER A 114 -1.60 -36.90 -13.16
N ASN A 115 -2.24 -36.87 -14.33
CA ASN A 115 -3.05 -37.90 -14.97
C ASN A 115 -4.25 -38.49 -14.22
N ASN A 116 -5.41 -37.82 -14.33
CA ASN A 116 -6.64 -38.57 -14.49
C ASN A 116 -6.83 -38.94 -15.96
N LYS A 117 -6.16 -40.01 -16.39
CA LYS A 117 -6.56 -40.76 -17.59
C LYS A 117 -7.34 -41.99 -17.10
N ASN A 118 -8.63 -41.99 -17.41
CA ASN A 118 -9.56 -43.13 -17.53
C ASN A 118 -9.39 -44.30 -16.55
N LYS A 119 -10.43 -44.53 -15.73
CA LYS A 119 -10.78 -45.89 -15.29
C LYS A 119 -12.29 -46.12 -15.35
N ILE A 120 -12.67 -46.82 -16.43
CA ILE A 120 -13.73 -47.83 -16.64
C ILE A 120 -15.04 -47.64 -15.88
#